data_AF-A0ABD0S011-F1
#
_entry.id   AF-A0ABD0S011-F1
#
_cell.length_a   1.000
_cell.length_b   1.000
_cell.length_c   1.000
_cell.angle_alpha   90.00
_cell.angle_beta   90.00
_cell.angle_gamma   90.00
#
_symmetry.space_group_name_H-M   'P 1'
#
loop_
_entity.id
_entity.type
_entity.pdbx_description
1 polymer ?
#
loop_
_entity_poly.entity_id
_entity_poly.type
_entity_poly.pdbx_seq_one_letter_code
_entity_poly.pdbx_strand_id
1 'polypeptide(L)' 'MEECSGKLGVTVDCIYPVKNYHEEHATDDKMDILILSALRNIANFASDHVEDQADWEQEAH' A
#
# COMPACT_ATOMS: atom_id res chain seq x y z
N MET A 1 12.80 -7.63 -4.05
CA MET A 1 12.48 -6.39 -3.31
C MET A 1 13.42 -5.28 -3.70
N GLU A 2 14.71 -5.34 -3.36
CA GLU A 2 15.69 -4.29 -3.71
C GLU A 2 15.75 -3.98 -5.21
N GLU A 3 15.80 -5.01 -6.07
CA GLU A 3 15.78 -4.80 -7.53
C GLU A 3 14.49 -4.11 -8.01
N CYS A 4 13.33 -4.48 -7.44
CA CYS A 4 12.05 -3.86 -7.77
C CYS A 4 12.02 -2.40 -7.31
N SER A 5 12.53 -2.12 -6.11
CA SER A 5 12.71 -0.77 -5.57
C SER A 5 13.54 0.10 -6.52
N GLY A 6 14.72 -0.40 -6.92
CA GLY A 6 15.58 0.29 -7.88
C GLY A 6 14.94 0.52 -9.25
N LYS A 7 14.10 -0.41 -9.73
CA LYS A 7 13.39 -0.29 -11.02
C LYS A 7 12.18 0.64 -10.96
N LEU A 8 11.44 0.63 -9.85
CA LEU A 8 10.21 1.40 -9.68
C LEU A 8 10.46 2.80 -9.11
N GLY A 9 11.63 3.04 -8.51
CA GLY A 9 11.97 4.31 -7.87
C GLY A 9 11.22 4.55 -6.55
N VAL A 10 10.76 3.48 -5.89
CA VAL A 10 10.06 3.54 -4.60
C VAL A 10 10.84 2.77 -3.55
N THR A 11 10.72 3.15 -2.28
CA THR A 11 11.34 2.40 -1.18
C THR A 11 10.76 0.99 -1.06
N VAL A 12 11.51 0.06 -0.48
CA VAL A 12 11.07 -1.34 -0.31
C VAL A 12 9.79 -1.43 0.52
N ASP A 13 9.59 -0.51 1.48
CA ASP A 13 8.40 -0.45 2.32
C ASP A 13 7.11 -0.09 1.54
N CYS A 14 7.26 0.47 0.33
CA CYS A 14 6.15 0.75 -0.58
C CYS A 14 5.84 -0.42 -1.54
N ILE A 15 6.53 -1.56 -1.39
CA ILE A 15 6.37 -2.73 -2.26
C ILE A 15 5.75 -3.88 -1.47
N TYR A 16 4.53 -4.26 -1.87
CA TYR A 16 3.77 -5.32 -1.21
C TYR A 16 3.74 -6.58 -2.07
N PRO A 17 4.32 -7.70 -1.60
CA PRO A 17 4.22 -8.97 -2.32
C PRO A 17 2.82 -9.54 -2.09
N VAL A 18 2.03 -9.64 -3.15
CA VAL A 18 0.68 -10.23 -3.11
C VAL A 18 0.59 -11.40 -4.07
N LYS A 19 -0.11 -12.46 -3.64
CA LYS A 19 -0.38 -13.63 -4.48
C LYS A 19 -1.60 -13.36 -5.37
N ASN A 20 -1.64 -14.00 -6.54
CA ASN A 20 -2.83 -13.98 -7.39
C ASN A 20 -3.74 -15.18 -7.06
N TYR A 21 -4.95 -14.89 -6.57
CA TYR A 21 -5.94 -15.87 -6.14
C TYR A 21 -6.82 -16.46 -7.26
N HIS A 22 -6.47 -16.26 -8.55
CA HIS A 22 -7.35 -16.66 -9.68
C HIS A 22 -7.80 -18.13 -9.71
N GLU A 23 -7.07 -19.05 -9.04
CA GLU A 23 -7.40 -20.48 -8.92
C GLU A 23 -7.70 -20.89 -7.46
N GLU A 24 -7.69 -19.96 -6.52
CA GLU A 24 -7.88 -20.21 -5.09
C GLU A 24 -9.31 -19.85 -4.67
N HIS A 25 -10.02 -20.86 -4.16
CA HIS A 25 -11.41 -20.72 -3.74
C HIS A 25 -11.60 -20.73 -2.21
N ALA A 26 -10.53 -21.03 -1.46
CA ALA A 26 -10.52 -21.06 0.00
C ALA A 26 -9.57 -20.00 0.55
N THR A 27 -9.88 -19.47 1.73
CA THR A 27 -9.06 -18.49 2.44
C THR A 27 -7.86 -19.16 3.11
N ASP A 28 -6.73 -18.45 3.15
CA ASP A 28 -5.54 -18.79 3.93
C ASP A 28 -5.15 -17.56 4.75
N ASP A 29 -5.42 -17.59 6.05
CA ASP A 29 -5.22 -16.44 6.93
C ASP A 29 -3.79 -15.85 6.87
N LYS A 30 -2.76 -16.69 6.66
CA LYS A 30 -1.37 -16.23 6.62
C LYS A 30 -1.03 -15.53 5.31
N MET A 31 -1.69 -15.92 4.22
CA MET A 31 -1.50 -15.28 2.91
C MET A 31 -2.45 -14.08 2.74
N ASP A 32 -3.71 -14.24 3.15
CA ASP A 32 -4.76 -13.23 3.06
C ASP A 32 -4.42 -11.99 3.89
N ILE A 33 -3.76 -12.17 5.05
CA ILE A 33 -3.30 -11.03 5.85
C ILE A 33 -2.31 -10.13 5.09
N LEU A 34 -1.54 -10.66 4.13
CA LEU A 34 -0.60 -9.87 3.35
C LEU A 34 -1.33 -8.93 2.37
N ILE A 35 -2.34 -9.42 1.65
CA ILE A 35 -3.14 -8.58 0.75
C ILE A 35 -4.00 -7.58 1.53
N LEU A 36 -4.56 -7.98 2.67
CA LEU A 36 -5.30 -7.07 3.55
C LEU A 36 -4.38 -5.99 4.13
N SER A 37 -3.16 -6.32 4.51
CA SER A 37 -2.17 -5.35 4.99
C SER A 37 -1.76 -4.37 3.89
N ALA A 38 -1.57 -4.85 2.65
CA ALA A 38 -1.28 -4.00 1.51
C ALA A 38 -2.42 -3.01 1.23
N LEU A 39 -3.67 -3.49 1.19
CA LEU A 39 -4.86 -2.64 1.00
C LEU A 39 -5.01 -1.60 2.11
N ARG A 40 -4.77 -1.99 3.36
CA ARG A 40 -4.80 -1.07 4.51
C ARG A 40 -3.74 0.03 4.37
N ASN A 41 -2.51 -0.31 4.00
CA ASN A 41 -1.46 0.68 3.85
C ASN A 41 -1.73 1.63 2.67
N ILE A 42 -2.30 1.13 1.56
CA ILE A 42 -2.75 1.99 0.45
C ILE A 42 -3.84 2.96 0.92
N ALA A 43 -4.82 2.49 1.69
CA ALA A 43 -5.88 3.34 2.22
C ALA A 43 -5.35 4.41 3.19
N ASN A 44 -4.43 4.03 4.08
CA ASN A 44 -3.78 4.97 4.99
C ASN A 44 -3.00 6.03 4.19
N PHE A 45 -2.18 5.62 3.21
CA PHE A 45 -1.42 6.55 2.37
C PHE A 45 -2.33 7.54 1.62
N ALA A 46 -3.48 7.08 1.14
CA ALA A 46 -4.47 7.96 0.52
C ALA A 46 -5.12 8.93 1.53
N SER A 47 -5.37 8.49 2.77
CA SER A 47 -5.88 9.36 3.85
C SER A 47 -4.87 10.44 4.21
N ASP A 48 -3.62 10.03 4.49
CA ASP A 48 -2.51 10.92 4.83
C ASP A 48 -2.32 11.99 3.75
N HIS A 49 -2.39 11.60 2.47
CA HIS A 49 -2.30 12.53 1.35
C HIS A 49 -3.42 13.59 1.32
N VAL A 50 -4.65 13.19 1.64
CA VAL A 50 -5.80 14.11 1.69
C VAL A 50 -5.68 15.06 2.87
N GLU A 51 -5.21 14.57 4.02
CA GLU A 51 -4.96 15.37 5.22
C GLU A 51 -3.85 16.40 4.98
N ASP A 52 -2.72 15.99 4.40
CA ASP A 52 -1.61 16.88 4.04
C ASP A 52 -2.08 18.03 3.13
N GLN A 53 -2.95 17.75 2.16
CA GLN A 53 -3.52 18.78 1.28
C GLN A 53 -4.41 19.77 2.03
N ALA A 54 -5.26 19.26 2.94
CA ALA A 54 -6.16 20.10 3.73
C ALA A 54 -5.41 21.00 4.71
N ASP A 55 -4.28 20.55 5.24
CA ASP A 55 -3.42 21.32 6.14
C ASP A 55 -2.69 22.44 5.39
N TRP A 56 -2.19 22.16 4.18
CA TRP A 56 -1.51 23.16 3.36
C TRP A 56 -2.45 24.28 2.88
N GLU A 57 -3.73 23.96 2.64
CA GLU A 57 -4.75 24.96 2.31
C GLU A 57 -5.11 25.87 3.50
N GLN A 58 -4.97 25.39 4.73
CA GLN A 58 -5.19 26.18 5.95
C GLN A 58 -3.99 27.08 6.29
N GLU A 59 -2.76 26.64 6.03
CA GLU A 59 -1.55 27.45 6.25
C GLU A 59 -1.32 28.52 5.18
N ALA A 60 -1.86 28.33 3.97
CA ALA A 60 -1.77 29.31 2.88
C ALA A 60 -2.73 30.52 3.06
N HIS A 61 -3.53 30.54 4.13
CA HIS A 61 -4.60 31.50 4.38
C HIS A 61 -4.35 32.39 5.61
#